data_AF-A0A8T5BBZ8-F1
#
_entry.id   AF-A0A8T5BBZ8-F1
#
_cell.length_a   1.000
_cell.length_b   1.000
_cell.length_c   1.000
_cell.angle_alpha   90.00
_cell.angle_beta   90.00
_cell.angle_gamma   90.00
#
_symmetry.space_group_name_H-M   'P 1'
#
loop_
_entity.id
_entity.type
_entity.pdbx_description
1 polymer ?
#
loop_
_entity_poly.entity_id
_entity_poly.type
_entity_poly.pdbx_seq_one_letter_code
_entity_poly.pdbx_strand_id
1 'polypeptide(L)'
;MVKSLATILVKNLPEDVLKELKRLKVELGCRTWAELLSKLVSSKDVIILSEERMGEMRKGIQGFLGLRETVSRRWVGPPTVLEEERRSRKHEA
;
A
#
# COMPACT_ATOMS: atom_id res chain seq x y z
N MET A 1 -24.50 35.50 -7.49
CA MET A 1 -23.49 35.10 -6.47
C MET A 1 -23.59 33.58 -6.28
N VAL A 2 -22.75 32.80 -6.95
CA VAL A 2 -22.82 31.33 -6.90
C VAL A 2 -22.18 30.87 -5.59
N LYS A 3 -23.00 30.54 -4.57
CA LYS A 3 -22.50 29.87 -3.36
C LYS A 3 -22.03 28.47 -3.77
N SER A 4 -20.71 28.30 -3.85
CA SER A 4 -20.01 27.06 -4.18
C SER A 4 -20.53 25.85 -3.40
N LEU A 5 -21.18 24.93 -4.10
CA LEU A 5 -21.62 23.60 -3.63
C LEU A 5 -20.47 22.82 -2.97
N ALA A 6 -19.23 23.03 -3.44
CA ALA A 6 -18.02 22.40 -2.93
C ALA A 6 -17.66 22.84 -1.50
N THR A 7 -18.08 24.04 -1.07
CA THR A 7 -17.87 24.45 0.33
C THR A 7 -18.84 23.78 1.29
N ILE A 8 -20.02 23.34 0.84
CA ILE A 8 -21.02 22.74 1.74
C ILE A 8 -20.59 21.34 2.18
N LEU A 9 -20.06 20.51 1.27
CA LEU A 9 -19.60 19.16 1.57
C LEU A 9 -18.43 19.14 2.56
N VAL A 10 -17.54 20.13 2.49
CA VAL A 10 -16.36 20.23 3.37
C VAL A 10 -16.72 20.84 4.74
N LYS A 11 -17.79 21.65 4.82
CA LYS A 11 -18.12 22.42 6.04
C LYS A 11 -18.69 21.60 7.21
N ASN A 12 -19.18 20.38 6.97
CA ASN A 12 -19.80 19.53 7.99
C ASN A 12 -18.96 18.26 8.29
N LEU A 13 -17.65 18.31 8.04
CA LEU A 13 -16.77 17.18 8.31
C LEU A 13 -16.11 17.31 9.68
N PRO A 14 -15.88 16.17 10.38
CA PRO A 14 -15.02 16.13 11.55
C PRO A 14 -13.65 16.80 11.30
N GLU A 15 -13.07 17.45 12.31
CA GLU A 15 -11.84 18.25 12.15
C GLU A 15 -10.62 17.40 11.75
N ASP A 16 -10.56 16.15 12.20
CA ASP A 16 -9.57 15.15 11.80
C ASP A 16 -9.67 14.84 10.30
N VAL A 17 -10.89 14.65 9.78
CA VAL A 17 -11.14 14.45 8.35
C VAL A 17 -10.75 15.69 7.55
N LEU A 18 -11.04 16.89 8.06
CA LEU A 18 -10.62 18.15 7.43
C LEU A 18 -9.11 18.31 7.37
N LYS A 19 -8.38 17.91 8.42
CA LYS A 19 -6.92 17.95 8.48
C LYS A 19 -6.30 17.05 7.40
N GLU A 20 -6.83 15.84 7.27
CA GLU A 20 -6.39 14.88 6.24
C GLU A 20 -6.68 15.38 4.83
N LEU A 21 -7.88 15.93 4.59
CA LEU A 21 -8.23 16.49 3.29
C LEU A 21 -7.37 17.71 2.92
N LYS A 22 -7.00 18.56 3.89
CA LYS A 22 -6.06 19.67 3.66
C LYS A 22 -4.67 19.16 3.29
N ARG A 23 -4.16 18.13 3.96
CA ARG A 23 -2.87 17.49 3.64
C ARG A 23 -2.89 16.93 2.21
N LEU A 24 -3.89 16.13 1.88
CA LEU A 24 -4.05 15.54 0.55
C LEU A 24 -4.18 16.58 -0.56
N LYS A 25 -4.87 17.70 -0.29
CA LYS A 25 -4.98 18.81 -1.24
C LYS A 25 -3.60 19.33 -1.66
N VAL A 26 -2.66 19.44 -0.72
CA VAL A 26 -1.29 19.91 -0.96
C VAL A 26 -0.47 18.84 -1.67
N GLU A 27 -0.49 17.61 -1.16
CA GLU A 27 0.28 16.49 -1.72
C GLU A 27 -0.08 16.19 -3.18
N LEU A 28 -1.37 16.30 -3.53
CA LEU A 28 -1.88 16.07 -4.87
C LEU A 28 -1.87 17.33 -5.76
N GLY A 29 -1.34 18.45 -5.27
CA GLY A 29 -1.24 19.71 -6.01
C GLY A 29 -2.59 20.33 -6.43
N CYS A 30 -3.67 20.02 -5.71
CA CYS A 30 -5.01 20.47 -6.05
C CYS A 30 -5.22 21.96 -5.70
N ARG A 31 -5.63 22.78 -6.67
CA ARG A 31 -5.90 24.21 -6.45
C ARG A 31 -7.21 24.43 -5.72
N THR A 32 -8.22 23.59 -6.01
CA THR A 32 -9.57 23.73 -5.45
C THR A 32 -10.03 22.47 -4.70
N TRP A 33 -11.00 22.62 -3.80
CA TRP A 33 -11.65 21.47 -3.16
C TRP A 33 -12.38 20.57 -4.16
N ALA A 34 -12.98 21.15 -5.20
CA ALA A 34 -13.63 20.38 -6.25
C ALA A 34 -12.65 19.48 -7.02
N GLU A 35 -11.43 19.96 -7.26
CA GLU A 35 -10.37 19.17 -7.90
C GLU A 35 -9.94 17.98 -7.04
N LEU A 36 -9.73 18.21 -5.73
CA LEU A 36 -9.44 17.13 -4.79
C LEU A 36 -10.59 16.11 -4.74
N LEU A 37 -11.83 16.57 -4.59
CA LEU A 37 -13.00 15.69 -4.53
C LEU A 37 -13.18 14.90 -5.83
N SER A 38 -12.95 15.52 -6.99
CA SER A 38 -12.97 14.83 -8.29
C SER A 38 -11.90 13.73 -8.37
N LYS A 39 -10.67 14.00 -7.92
CA LYS A 39 -9.61 12.99 -7.86
C LYS A 39 -9.96 11.84 -6.90
N LEU A 40 -10.53 12.14 -5.73
CA LEU A 40 -10.94 11.12 -4.75
C LEU A 40 -12.10 10.24 -5.26
N VAL A 41 -13.07 10.84 -5.96
CA VAL A 41 -14.15 10.07 -6.60
C VAL A 41 -13.59 9.24 -7.76
N SER A 42 -12.70 9.81 -8.57
CA SER A 42 -12.04 9.10 -9.69
C SER A 42 -11.11 7.98 -9.22
N SER A 43 -10.46 8.14 -8.05
CA SER A 43 -9.64 7.07 -7.45
C SER A 43 -10.48 5.93 -6.89
N LYS A 44 -11.77 6.16 -6.64
CA LYS A 44 -12.70 5.13 -6.20
C LYS A 44 -12.97 4.10 -7.31
N ASP A 45 -12.82 4.49 -8.56
CA ASP A 45 -12.92 3.61 -9.73
C ASP A 45 -11.59 2.90 -10.08
N VAL A 46 -10.47 3.27 -9.44
CA VAL A 46 -9.12 2.75 -9.76
C VAL A 46 -8.33 2.34 -8.51
N ILE A 47 -8.94 1.50 -7.68
CA ILE A 47 -8.18 0.45 -6.97
C ILE A 47 -8.81 -0.90 -7.34
N ILE A 48 -9.01 -1.11 -8.64
CA ILE A 48 -9.25 -2.44 -9.18
C ILE A 48 -7.86 -3.01 -9.45
N LEU A 49 -7.28 -3.71 -8.46
CA LEU A 49 -6.23 -4.66 -8.78
C LEU A 49 -6.84 -5.60 -9.81
N SER A 50 -6.37 -5.56 -11.07
CA SER A 50 -6.92 -6.43 -12.10
C SER A 50 -6.88 -7.88 -11.60
N GLU A 51 -7.87 -8.70 -11.97
CA GLU A 51 -7.86 -10.12 -11.60
C GLU A 51 -6.56 -10.80 -12.04
N GLU A 52 -5.95 -10.31 -13.13
CA GLU A 52 -4.60 -10.66 -13.55
C GLU A 52 -3.54 -10.34 -12.49
N ARG A 53 -3.43 -9.09 -12.03
CA ARG A 53 -2.48 -8.67 -10.97
C ARG A 53 -2.71 -9.43 -9.67
N MET A 54 -3.98 -9.68 -9.30
CA MET A 54 -4.30 -10.51 -8.14
C MET A 54 -3.91 -11.97 -8.35
N GLY A 55 -4.06 -12.49 -9.57
CA GLY A 55 -3.61 -13.81 -9.98
C GLY A 55 -2.10 -13.97 -9.90
N GLU A 56 -1.34 -13.00 -10.39
CA GLU A 56 0.12 -12.96 -10.29
C GLU A 56 0.58 -12.92 -8.83
N MET A 57 -0.05 -12.06 -8.01
CA MET A 57 0.26 -11.98 -6.59
C MET A 57 -0.03 -13.30 -5.87
N ARG A 58 -1.19 -13.93 -6.12
CA ARG A 58 -1.53 -15.24 -5.54
C ARG A 58 -0.53 -16.32 -5.95
N LYS A 59 -0.13 -16.38 -7.22
CA LYS A 59 0.89 -17.31 -7.71
C LYS A 59 2.24 -17.07 -7.03
N GLY A 60 2.66 -15.81 -6.89
CA GLY A 60 3.90 -15.44 -6.21
C GLY A 60 3.91 -15.87 -4.74
N ILE A 61 2.81 -15.62 -4.01
CA ILE A 61 2.65 -16.02 -2.61
C ILE A 61 2.70 -17.55 -2.48
N GLN A 62 1.96 -18.28 -3.32
CA GLN A 62 1.98 -19.74 -3.31
C GLN A 62 3.37 -20.31 -3.60
N GLY A 63 4.08 -19.74 -4.59
CA GLY A 63 5.46 -20.13 -4.90
C GLY A 63 6.40 -19.91 -3.72
N PHE A 64 6.32 -18.75 -3.06
CA PHE A 64 7.11 -18.46 -1.87
C PHE A 64 6.82 -19.42 -0.72
N LEU A 65 5.55 -19.74 -0.45
CA LEU A 65 5.17 -20.70 0.59
C LEU A 65 5.70 -22.11 0.29
N GLY A 66 5.67 -22.54 -0.97
CA GLY A 66 6.25 -23.82 -1.39
C GLY A 66 7.79 -23.86 -1.25
N LEU A 67 8.46 -22.75 -1.56
CA LEU A 67 9.91 -22.61 -1.33
C LEU A 67 10.23 -22.68 0.16
N ARG A 68 9.49 -21.95 1.01
CA ARG A 68 9.65 -22.00 2.46
C ARG A 68 9.55 -23.43 2.97
N GLU A 69 8.52 -24.17 2.56
CA GLU A 69 8.33 -25.56 2.97
C GLU A 69 9.48 -26.46 2.50
N THR A 70 9.90 -26.31 1.24
CA THR A 70 11.02 -27.09 0.68
C THR A 70 12.32 -26.83 1.43
N VAL A 71 12.63 -25.55 1.71
CA VAL A 71 13.81 -25.14 2.47
C VAL A 71 13.73 -25.72 3.88
N SER A 72 12.61 -25.59 4.59
CA SER A 72 12.45 -26.15 5.94
C SER A 72 12.60 -27.68 5.98
N ARG A 73 12.08 -28.40 4.96
CA ARG A 73 12.21 -29.86 4.89
C ARG A 73 13.61 -30.33 4.53
N ARG A 74 14.33 -29.60 3.67
CA ARG A 74 15.68 -29.97 3.23
C ARG A 74 16.77 -29.50 4.19
N TRP A 75 16.55 -28.39 4.87
CA TRP A 75 17.48 -27.81 5.82
C TRP A 75 17.20 -28.33 7.23
N VAL A 76 17.36 -29.64 7.40
CA VAL A 76 17.20 -30.30 8.69
C VAL A 76 18.58 -30.73 9.16
N GLY A 77 19.14 -29.98 10.10
CA GLY A 77 20.43 -30.28 10.73
C GLY A 77 21.40 -29.09 10.73
N PRO A 78 22.59 -29.28 11.34
CA PRO A 78 23.63 -28.25 11.39
C PRO A 78 24.29 -28.00 10.01
N PRO A 79 24.72 -26.75 9.72
CA PRO A 79 24.46 -25.56 10.52
C PRO A 79 22.98 -25.18 10.42
N THR A 80 22.38 -24.80 11.55
CA THR A 80 21.02 -24.27 11.56
C THR A 80 20.95 -23.01 10.69
N VAL A 81 19.75 -22.66 10.21
CA VAL A 81 19.54 -21.43 9.42
C VAL A 81 20.06 -20.18 10.16
N LEU A 82 19.95 -20.14 11.49
CA LEU A 82 20.47 -19.04 12.31
C LEU A 82 22.00 -19.01 12.38
N GLU A 83 22.65 -20.17 12.37
CA GLU A 83 24.12 -20.26 12.35
C GLU A 83 24.68 -19.84 10.99
N GLU A 84 24.03 -20.27 9.90
CA GLU A 84 24.42 -19.86 8.55
C GLU A 84 24.21 -18.35 8.36
N GLU A 85 23.08 -17.80 8.79
CA GLU A 85 22.79 -16.37 8.69
C GLU A 85 23.78 -15.52 9.52
N ARG A 86 24.18 -16.00 10.71
CA ARG A 86 25.28 -15.40 11.50
C ARG A 86 26.63 -15.48 10.79
N ARG A 87 26.91 -16.55 10.06
CA ARG A 87 28.15 -16.73 9.30
C ARG A 87 28.21 -15.78 8.11
N SER A 88 27.12 -15.68 7.33
CA SER A 88 27.08 -14.80 6.16
C SER A 88 27.32 -13.34 6.50
N ARG A 89 26.78 -12.85 7.63
CA ARG A 89 27.04 -11.48 8.11
C ARG A 89 28.51 -11.19 8.46
N LYS A 90 29.30 -12.21 8.78
CA LYS A 90 30.74 -12.04 9.08
C LYS A 90 31.61 -12.01 7.83
N HIS A 91 31.05 -12.30 6.66
CA HIS A 91 31.77 -12.29 5.37
C HIS A 91 31.64 -10.96 4.61
N GLU A 92 30.96 -9.96 5.16
CA GLU A 92 30.87 -8.59 4.61
C GLU A 92 31.92 -7.62 5.19
N ALA A 93 33.03 -8.13 5.75
CA ALA A 93 34.14 -7.33 6.29
C ALA A 93 35.44 -7.53 5.50
#